data_AF-A0A6V8GZU3-F1
#
_entry.id   AF-A0A6V8GZU3-F1
#
_cell.length_a   1.000
_cell.length_b   1.000
_cell.length_c   1.000
_cell.angle_alpha   90.00
_cell.angle_beta   90.00
_cell.angle_gamma   90.00
#
_symmetry.space_group_name_H-M   'P 1'
#
loop_
_entity.id
_entity.type
_entity.pdbx_description
1 polymer ?
#
loop_
_entity_poly.entity_id
_entity_poly.type
_entity_poly.pdbx_seq_one_letter_code
_entity_poly.pdbx_strand_id
1 'polypeptide(L)'
;MPKIIITPWRDESELLDVRSKFYPSSSLNSTPSPDLRPDACRIVEAWKLRGHLPHAVEATALLTDAILHDDATHNSVFSIRATYAAAFSRFVTGLVDTKLGSGGGGGTMFNRASMIGLPLSFVELRHEAAHRELPSLVLLRSYTNRALEWLWDYYWIRKLNGNCILDVGSRFAVYYRLSQNILNHPH
;
A
#
# COMPACT_ATOMS: atom_id res chain seq x y z
N MET A 1 -12.90 5.54 -30.94
CA MET A 1 -11.61 4.82 -30.97
C MET A 1 -11.50 3.99 -29.69
N PRO A 2 -11.14 2.69 -29.75
CA PRO A 2 -10.96 1.89 -28.56
C PRO A 2 -9.80 2.47 -27.72
N LYS A 3 -10.00 2.57 -26.41
CA LYS A 3 -8.99 3.07 -25.47
C LYS A 3 -8.02 1.93 -25.17
N ILE A 4 -6.87 1.91 -25.85
CA ILE A 4 -5.80 0.95 -25.56
C ILE A 4 -5.14 1.36 -24.23
N ILE A 5 -5.12 0.44 -23.27
CA ILE A 5 -4.46 0.62 -21.97
C ILE A 5 -3.27 -0.33 -21.95
N ILE A 6 -2.07 0.22 -21.76
CA ILE A 6 -0.83 -0.56 -21.63
C ILE A 6 -0.65 -0.88 -20.14
N THR A 7 -0.46 -2.16 -19.82
CA THR A 7 -0.24 -2.66 -18.45
C THR A 7 1.06 -3.46 -18.37
N PRO A 8 1.74 -3.48 -17.20
CA PRO A 8 2.98 -4.25 -17.03
C PRO A 8 2.76 -5.75 -16.78
N TRP A 9 1.55 -6.15 -16.39
CA TRP A 9 1.11 -7.54 -16.31
C TRP A 9 0.58 -8.04 -17.66
N ARG A 10 0.64 -9.35 -17.85
CA ARG A 10 0.20 -10.06 -19.07
C ARG A 10 -1.31 -9.99 -19.24
N ASP A 11 -2.05 -10.24 -18.16
CA ASP A 11 -3.50 -10.26 -18.12
C ASP A 11 -4.01 -9.92 -16.71
N GLU A 12 -5.31 -9.64 -16.57
CA GLU A 12 -5.87 -9.20 -15.28
C GLU A 12 -5.78 -10.29 -14.20
N SER A 13 -5.66 -11.57 -14.56
CA SER A 13 -5.52 -12.66 -13.57
C SER A 13 -4.18 -12.56 -12.82
N GLU A 14 -3.10 -12.19 -13.52
CA GLU A 14 -1.79 -11.95 -12.89
C GLU A 14 -1.87 -10.82 -11.83
N LEU A 15 -2.67 -9.78 -12.11
CA LEU A 15 -2.90 -8.70 -11.14
C LEU A 15 -3.70 -9.18 -9.92
N LEU A 16 -4.73 -10.01 -10.12
CA LEU A 16 -5.54 -10.56 -9.04
C LEU A 16 -4.75 -11.55 -8.17
N ASP A 17 -3.83 -12.31 -8.77
CA ASP A 17 -2.91 -13.19 -8.05
C ASP A 17 -1.93 -12.39 -7.17
N VAL A 18 -1.35 -11.31 -7.69
CA VAL A 18 -0.50 -10.42 -6.88
C VAL A 18 -1.29 -9.80 -5.74
N ARG A 19 -2.55 -9.39 -5.98
CA ARG A 19 -3.43 -8.88 -4.94
C ARG A 19 -3.68 -9.92 -3.85
N SER A 20 -3.99 -11.16 -4.19
CA SER A 20 -4.28 -12.21 -3.20
C SER A 20 -3.07 -12.53 -2.30
N LYS A 21 -1.85 -12.36 -2.84
CA LYS A 21 -0.61 -12.45 -2.08
C LYS A 21 -0.41 -11.28 -1.11
N PHE A 22 -0.76 -10.05 -1.51
CA PHE A 22 -0.72 -8.88 -0.61
C PHE A 22 -1.80 -8.96 0.49
N TYR A 23 -2.98 -9.46 0.14
CA TYR A 23 -4.17 -9.48 0.99
C TYR A 23 -4.71 -10.92 1.09
N PRO A 24 -4.03 -11.82 1.84
CA PRO A 24 -4.45 -13.20 1.96
C PRO A 24 -5.80 -13.30 2.67
N SER A 25 -6.78 -13.94 2.04
CA SER A 25 -8.08 -14.18 2.65
C SER A 25 -7.90 -15.12 3.85
N SER A 26 -8.20 -14.61 5.04
CA SER A 26 -8.08 -15.38 6.28
C SER A 26 -9.29 -16.30 6.39
N SER A 27 -9.21 -17.49 5.79
CA SER A 27 -10.15 -18.56 6.09
C SER A 27 -9.86 -19.08 7.51
N LEU A 28 -10.86 -18.94 8.38
CA LEU A 28 -10.85 -19.29 9.82
C LEU A 28 -10.41 -20.74 10.12
N ASN A 29 -10.36 -21.62 9.11
CA ASN A 29 -10.11 -23.06 9.28
C ASN A 29 -8.82 -23.56 8.58
N SER A 30 -7.90 -22.67 8.21
CA SER A 30 -6.75 -23.03 7.36
C SER A 30 -5.46 -23.18 8.17
N THR A 31 -4.68 -24.22 7.87
CA THR A 31 -3.29 -24.40 8.30
C THR A 31 -2.44 -23.15 8.01
N PRO A 32 -1.36 -22.89 8.78
CA PRO A 32 -0.48 -21.75 8.53
C PRO A 32 0.09 -21.81 7.11
N SER A 33 -0.42 -20.94 6.23
CA SER A 33 0.09 -20.78 4.87
C SER A 33 1.37 -19.94 4.91
N PRO A 34 2.35 -20.21 4.04
CA PRO A 34 3.55 -19.38 3.93
C PRO A 34 3.17 -17.93 3.59
N ASP A 35 3.96 -16.98 4.07
CA ASP A 35 3.79 -15.56 3.72
C ASP A 35 4.22 -15.32 2.28
N LEU A 36 3.28 -14.98 1.41
CA LEU A 36 3.51 -14.76 -0.03
C LEU A 36 3.75 -13.29 -0.38
N ARG A 37 3.72 -12.39 0.61
CA ARG A 37 3.99 -10.96 0.42
C ARG A 37 5.37 -10.66 -0.18
N PRO A 38 6.47 -11.36 0.22
CA PRO A 38 7.78 -11.15 -0.42
C PRO A 38 7.77 -11.44 -1.92
N ASP A 39 7.05 -12.48 -2.36
CA ASP A 39 6.93 -12.81 -3.77
C ASP A 39 6.12 -11.77 -4.54
N ALA A 40 5.07 -11.22 -3.93
CA ALA A 40 4.31 -10.12 -4.51
C ALA A 40 5.17 -8.87 -4.71
N CYS A 41 5.99 -8.50 -3.72
CA CYS A 41 6.94 -7.38 -3.85
C CYS A 41 7.89 -7.57 -5.04
N ARG A 42 8.50 -8.75 -5.19
CA ARG A 42 9.40 -9.07 -6.31
C ARG A 42 8.72 -8.95 -7.68
N ILE A 43 7.47 -9.41 -7.78
CA ILE A 43 6.70 -9.29 -9.04
C ILE A 43 6.44 -7.82 -9.37
N VAL A 44 6.04 -7.01 -8.37
CA VAL A 44 5.79 -5.57 -8.58
C VAL A 44 7.06 -4.82 -8.96
N GLU A 45 8.21 -5.18 -8.40
CA GLU A 45 9.51 -4.64 -8.82
C GLU A 45 9.82 -4.96 -10.27
N ALA A 46 9.57 -6.20 -10.71
CA ALA A 46 9.72 -6.57 -12.11
C ALA A 46 8.75 -5.78 -13.02
N TRP A 47 7.51 -5.56 -12.59
CA TRP A 47 6.55 -4.73 -13.32
C TRP A 47 6.96 -3.26 -13.38
N LYS A 48 7.59 -2.74 -12.33
CA LYS A 48 8.12 -1.37 -12.32
C LYS A 48 9.16 -1.15 -13.42
N LEU A 49 10.01 -2.14 -13.69
CA LEU A 49 11.00 -2.11 -14.78
C LEU A 49 10.37 -2.14 -16.18
N ARG A 50 9.16 -2.72 -16.32
CA ARG A 50 8.40 -2.73 -17.59
C ARG A 50 7.72 -1.39 -17.89
N GLY A 51 7.60 -0.51 -16.91
CA GLY A 51 6.97 0.81 -17.03
C GLY A 51 5.44 0.77 -16.90
N HIS A 52 4.83 1.95 -16.77
CA HIS A 52 3.37 2.14 -16.61
C HIS A 52 2.73 1.41 -15.42
N LEU A 53 3.49 1.15 -14.36
CA LEU A 53 2.96 0.59 -13.11
C LEU A 53 2.03 1.63 -12.43
N PRO A 54 0.76 1.30 -12.13
CA PRO A 54 -0.09 2.22 -11.39
C PRO A 54 0.47 2.48 -10.00
N HIS A 55 0.50 3.75 -9.60
CA HIS A 55 1.09 4.18 -8.32
C HIS A 55 0.47 3.47 -7.11
N ALA A 56 -0.81 3.09 -7.16
CA ALA A 56 -1.45 2.31 -6.10
C ALA A 56 -0.82 0.92 -5.91
N VAL A 57 -0.38 0.27 -6.99
CA VAL A 57 0.29 -1.04 -6.94
C VAL A 57 1.70 -0.89 -6.37
N GLU A 58 2.45 0.12 -6.83
CA GLU A 58 3.78 0.43 -6.29
C GLU A 58 3.70 0.77 -4.79
N ALA A 59 2.75 1.62 -4.39
CA ALA A 59 2.58 1.99 -2.99
C ALA A 59 2.23 0.79 -2.11
N THR A 60 1.39 -0.13 -2.60
CA THR A 60 1.05 -1.36 -1.87
C THR A 60 2.31 -2.21 -1.63
N ALA A 61 3.16 -2.37 -2.65
CA ALA A 61 4.41 -3.11 -2.54
C ALA A 61 5.38 -2.44 -1.57
N LEU A 62 5.62 -1.12 -1.68
CA LEU A 62 6.54 -0.39 -0.80
C LEU A 62 6.11 -0.42 0.68
N LEU A 63 4.82 -0.24 0.94
CA LEU A 63 4.27 -0.30 2.30
C LEU A 63 4.37 -1.72 2.88
N THR A 64 4.11 -2.74 2.04
CA THR A 64 4.25 -4.14 2.45
C THR A 64 5.71 -4.51 2.70
N ASP A 65 6.62 -4.06 1.86
CA ASP A 65 8.06 -4.26 2.00
C ASP A 65 8.58 -3.64 3.30
N ALA A 66 8.09 -2.45 3.67
CA ALA A 66 8.40 -1.84 4.96
C ALA A 66 7.94 -2.69 6.16
N ILE A 67 6.78 -3.38 6.05
CA ILE A 67 6.33 -4.34 7.06
C ILE A 67 7.24 -5.58 7.11
N LEU A 68 7.67 -6.09 5.96
CA LEU A 68 8.58 -7.25 5.90
C LEU A 68 9.97 -6.92 6.44
N HIS A 69 10.40 -5.66 6.32
CA HIS A 69 11.64 -5.14 6.88
C HIS A 69 11.58 -4.89 8.40
N ASP A 70 10.38 -4.87 9.00
CA ASP A 70 10.18 -4.61 10.43
C ASP A 70 10.56 -5.82 11.29
N ASP A 71 11.86 -6.05 11.38
CA ASP A 71 12.48 -7.07 12.20
C ASP A 71 13.55 -6.44 13.11
N ALA A 72 13.18 -6.22 14.38
CA ALA A 72 14.06 -5.63 15.38
C ALA A 72 15.25 -6.52 15.77
N THR A 73 15.27 -7.80 15.37
CA THR A 73 16.39 -8.71 15.63
C THR A 73 17.53 -8.53 14.64
N HIS A 74 17.20 -8.15 13.41
CA HIS A 74 18.16 -7.99 12.32
C HIS A 74 18.39 -6.53 11.91
N ASN A 75 17.43 -5.64 12.17
CA ASN A 75 17.48 -4.24 11.75
C ASN A 75 17.42 -3.27 12.94
N SER A 76 18.13 -2.15 12.82
CA SER A 76 18.06 -1.09 13.83
C SER A 76 16.71 -0.39 13.80
N VAL A 77 16.24 0.09 14.97
CA VAL A 77 14.98 0.85 15.08
C VAL A 77 14.96 2.06 14.15
N PHE A 78 16.10 2.73 13.98
CA PHE A 78 16.22 3.85 13.04
C PHE A 78 15.99 3.39 11.59
N SER A 79 16.62 2.29 11.18
CA SER A 79 16.47 1.75 9.83
C SER A 79 15.01 1.37 9.54
N ILE A 80 14.33 0.70 10.48
CA ILE A 80 12.91 0.35 10.34
C ILE A 80 12.04 1.61 10.18
N ARG A 81 12.23 2.61 11.07
CA ARG A 81 11.50 3.89 10.98
C ARG A 81 11.75 4.62 9.66
N ALA A 82 12.99 4.63 9.19
CA ALA A 82 13.36 5.26 7.93
C ALA A 82 12.69 4.57 6.73
N THR A 83 12.68 3.23 6.71
CA THR A 83 12.02 2.44 5.66
C THR A 83 10.52 2.73 5.61
N TYR A 84 9.83 2.71 6.75
CA TYR A 84 8.41 3.07 6.82
C TYR A 84 8.17 4.51 6.35
N ALA A 85 8.94 5.49 6.83
CA ALA A 85 8.75 6.88 6.46
C ALA A 85 8.99 7.12 4.96
N ALA A 86 9.98 6.46 4.37
CA ALA A 86 10.26 6.52 2.94
C ALA A 86 9.14 5.90 2.10
N ALA A 87 8.66 4.71 2.47
CA ALA A 87 7.54 4.04 1.81
C ALA A 87 6.27 4.88 1.88
N PHE A 88 5.94 5.40 3.06
CA PHE A 88 4.75 6.23 3.29
C PHE A 88 4.83 7.55 2.53
N SER A 89 5.99 8.20 2.51
CA SER A 89 6.19 9.46 1.76
C SER A 89 6.02 9.25 0.26
N ARG A 90 6.50 8.12 -0.28
CA ARG A 90 6.27 7.74 -1.69
C ARG A 90 4.81 7.46 -2.00
N PHE A 91 4.11 6.75 -1.13
CA PHE A 91 2.66 6.51 -1.24
C PHE A 91 1.89 7.82 -1.37
N VAL A 92 2.06 8.76 -0.42
CA VAL A 92 1.33 10.04 -0.42
C VAL A 92 1.69 10.89 -1.63
N THR A 93 2.99 11.08 -1.89
CA THR A 93 3.46 11.99 -2.95
C THR A 93 2.97 11.52 -4.32
N GLY A 94 3.20 10.25 -4.67
CA GLY A 94 2.81 9.81 -6.01
C GLY A 94 1.29 9.72 -6.20
N LEU A 95 0.47 9.46 -5.18
CA LEU A 95 -1.00 9.52 -5.34
C LEU A 95 -1.49 10.94 -5.59
N VAL A 96 -0.92 11.90 -4.86
CA VAL A 96 -1.25 13.32 -5.00
C VAL A 96 -0.80 13.87 -6.36
N ASP A 97 0.30 13.34 -6.91
CA ASP A 97 0.85 13.81 -8.18
C ASP A 97 0.25 13.11 -9.42
N THR A 98 -0.25 11.87 -9.30
CA THR A 98 -0.73 11.05 -10.43
C THR A 98 -1.95 11.64 -11.17
N LYS A 99 -2.73 12.55 -10.57
CA LYS A 99 -3.99 13.04 -11.17
C LYS A 99 -3.89 14.35 -11.96
N LEU A 100 -2.72 14.98 -12.04
CA LEU A 100 -2.59 16.24 -12.77
C LEU A 100 -1.73 16.02 -14.01
N GLY A 101 -2.41 15.82 -15.15
CA GLY A 101 -1.80 16.13 -16.44
C GLY A 101 -1.23 17.55 -16.40
N SER A 102 -0.14 17.78 -17.11
CA SER A 102 0.77 18.94 -17.05
C SER A 102 0.17 20.37 -17.14
N GLY A 103 -1.15 20.58 -17.07
CA GLY A 103 -1.83 21.88 -17.20
C GLY A 103 -2.51 22.43 -15.93
N GLY A 104 -2.46 21.74 -14.79
CA GLY A 104 -3.17 22.16 -13.56
C GLY A 104 -2.23 22.59 -12.41
N GLY A 105 -1.25 23.44 -12.69
CA GLY A 105 -0.31 23.95 -11.69
C GLY A 105 -0.97 24.96 -10.75
N GLY A 106 -1.16 24.61 -9.47
CA GLY A 106 -1.56 25.60 -8.46
C GLY A 106 -2.16 25.10 -7.14
N GLY A 107 -2.38 23.80 -6.95
CA GLY A 107 -2.92 23.27 -5.69
C GLY A 107 -1.85 22.77 -4.71
N THR A 108 -2.00 23.07 -3.42
CA THR A 108 -1.21 22.48 -2.33
C THR A 108 -1.40 20.95 -2.27
N MET A 109 -0.47 20.24 -1.63
CA MET A 109 -0.60 18.78 -1.41
C MET A 109 -1.92 18.42 -0.70
N PHE A 110 -2.35 19.25 0.25
CA PHE A 110 -3.63 19.10 0.96
C PHE A 110 -4.84 19.20 0.01
N ASN A 111 -4.87 20.20 -0.87
CA ASN A 111 -5.98 20.37 -1.81
C ASN A 111 -6.09 19.17 -2.75
N ARG A 112 -4.95 18.70 -3.26
CA ARG A 112 -4.89 17.53 -4.13
C ARG A 112 -5.30 16.25 -3.42
N ALA A 113 -4.87 16.05 -2.17
CA ALA A 113 -5.29 14.92 -1.33
C ALA A 113 -6.81 14.91 -1.13
N SER A 114 -7.40 16.08 -0.83
CA SER A 114 -8.85 16.24 -0.69
C SER A 114 -9.60 15.84 -1.96
N MET A 115 -9.11 16.25 -3.15
CA MET A 115 -9.74 15.91 -4.44
C MET A 115 -9.76 14.40 -4.73
N ILE A 116 -8.84 13.63 -4.18
CA ILE A 116 -8.77 12.17 -4.38
C ILE A 116 -9.37 11.38 -3.21
N GLY A 117 -9.87 12.05 -2.18
CA GLY A 117 -10.38 11.44 -0.95
C GLY A 117 -9.28 10.78 -0.10
N LEU A 118 -8.03 11.26 -0.21
CA LEU A 118 -6.93 10.81 0.63
C LEU A 118 -7.06 11.49 2.01
N PRO A 119 -7.00 10.74 3.13
CA PRO A 119 -7.06 11.32 4.46
C PRO A 119 -5.98 12.39 4.66
N LEU A 120 -6.38 13.59 5.10
CA LEU A 120 -5.43 14.70 5.28
C LEU A 120 -4.37 14.40 6.35
N SER A 121 -4.70 13.57 7.34
CA SER A 121 -3.74 13.04 8.31
C SER A 121 -2.54 12.33 7.66
N PHE A 122 -2.71 11.73 6.47
CA PHE A 122 -1.59 11.11 5.75
C PHE A 122 -0.66 12.16 5.16
N VAL A 123 -1.21 13.29 4.70
CA VAL A 123 -0.41 14.44 4.22
C VAL A 123 0.37 15.06 5.38
N GLU A 124 -0.26 15.19 6.55
CA GLU A 124 0.38 15.68 7.78
C GLU A 124 1.55 14.79 8.20
N LEU A 125 1.35 13.47 8.26
CA LEU A 125 2.44 12.55 8.62
C LEU A 125 3.61 12.60 7.63
N ARG A 126 3.32 12.70 6.32
CA ARG A 126 4.36 12.89 5.31
C ARG A 126 5.10 14.21 5.49
N HIS A 127 4.39 15.28 5.82
CA HIS A 127 5.00 16.60 6.07
C HIS A 127 5.91 16.55 7.30
N GLU A 128 5.46 15.92 8.39
CA GLU A 128 6.25 15.70 9.59
C GLU A 128 7.52 14.89 9.30
N ALA A 129 7.40 13.75 8.62
CA ALA A 129 8.53 12.89 8.27
C ALA A 129 9.58 13.56 7.36
N ALA A 130 9.18 14.53 6.54
CA ALA A 130 10.08 15.21 5.61
C ALA A 130 10.76 16.46 6.18
N HIS A 131 10.10 17.16 7.11
CA HIS A 131 10.54 18.50 7.55
C HIS A 131 10.75 18.63 9.06
N ARG A 132 10.32 17.64 9.85
CA ARG A 132 10.43 17.64 11.31
C ARG A 132 11.23 16.41 11.75
N GLU A 133 10.97 15.95 12.97
CA GLU A 133 11.53 14.71 13.48
C GLU A 133 10.83 13.50 12.85
N LEU A 134 11.59 12.43 12.64
CA LEU A 134 11.05 11.17 12.15
C LEU A 134 9.95 10.67 13.12
N PRO A 135 8.76 10.27 12.65
CA PRO A 135 7.72 9.81 13.55
C PRO A 135 8.10 8.54 14.34
N SER A 136 7.37 8.27 15.42
CA SER A 136 7.58 7.06 16.21
C SER A 136 7.21 5.80 15.41
N LEU A 137 7.85 4.68 15.73
CA LEU A 137 7.63 3.41 15.04
C LEU A 137 6.18 2.94 15.17
N VAL A 138 5.58 3.08 16.35
CA VAL A 138 4.16 2.76 16.61
C VAL A 138 3.23 3.55 15.69
N LEU A 139 3.50 4.86 15.51
CA LEU A 139 2.71 5.71 14.62
C LEU A 139 2.87 5.27 13.16
N LEU A 140 4.10 5.01 12.72
CA LEU A 140 4.41 4.56 11.36
C LEU A 140 3.75 3.21 11.02
N ARG A 141 3.79 2.24 11.94
CA ARG A 141 3.10 0.94 11.80
C ARG A 141 1.58 1.14 11.62
N SER A 142 0.98 1.94 12.50
CA SER A 142 -0.45 2.24 12.48
C SER A 142 -0.90 2.93 11.18
N TYR A 143 -0.16 3.96 10.75
CA TYR A 143 -0.48 4.68 9.51
C TYR A 143 -0.26 3.83 8.26
N THR A 144 0.78 2.99 8.24
CA THR A 144 1.02 2.04 7.14
C THR A 144 -0.15 1.07 6.98
N ASN A 145 -0.66 0.52 8.08
CA ASN A 145 -1.82 -0.36 8.07
C ASN A 145 -3.08 0.35 7.52
N ARG A 146 -3.36 1.56 8.02
CA ARG A 146 -4.48 2.40 7.53
C ARG A 146 -4.32 2.77 6.05
N ALA A 147 -3.10 2.96 5.57
CA ALA A 147 -2.83 3.24 4.16
C ALA A 147 -3.09 2.02 3.28
N LEU A 148 -2.71 0.80 3.72
CA LEU A 148 -3.01 -0.44 3.01
C LEU A 148 -4.52 -0.73 2.94
N GLU A 149 -5.26 -0.44 4.01
CA GLU A 149 -6.74 -0.48 4.03
C GLU A 149 -7.34 0.52 3.05
N TRP A 150 -6.85 1.76 3.07
CA TRP A 150 -7.33 2.78 2.15
C TRP A 150 -7.03 2.42 0.68
N LEU A 151 -5.84 1.86 0.40
CA LEU A 151 -5.47 1.39 -0.94
C LEU A 151 -6.38 0.25 -1.43
N TRP A 152 -6.82 -0.62 -0.51
CA TRP A 152 -7.77 -1.67 -0.83
C TRP A 152 -9.08 -1.09 -1.37
N ASP A 153 -9.70 -0.18 -0.61
CA ASP A 153 -10.97 0.47 -0.98
C ASP A 153 -10.81 1.41 -2.20
N TYR A 154 -9.66 2.07 -2.33
CA TYR A 154 -9.39 3.02 -3.40
C TYR A 154 -9.06 2.34 -4.74
N TYR A 155 -8.31 1.25 -4.74
CA TYR A 155 -7.80 0.65 -5.97
C TYR A 155 -8.24 -0.81 -6.14
N TRP A 156 -7.91 -1.66 -5.17
CA TRP A 156 -7.97 -3.12 -5.35
C TRP A 156 -9.38 -3.69 -5.44
N ILE A 157 -10.35 -3.12 -4.72
CA ILE A 157 -11.74 -3.58 -4.77
C ILE A 157 -12.40 -3.28 -6.12
N ARG A 158 -12.01 -2.18 -6.79
CA ARG A 158 -12.60 -1.75 -8.07
C ARG A 158 -12.14 -2.60 -9.26
N LYS A 159 -11.06 -3.37 -9.08
CA LYS A 159 -10.56 -4.33 -10.08
C LYS A 159 -11.36 -5.64 -10.09
N LEU A 160 -12.38 -5.78 -9.25
CA LEU A 160 -13.24 -6.98 -9.11
C LEU A 160 -14.50 -6.99 -9.98
N ASN A 161 -14.64 -6.17 -11.02
CA ASN A 161 -15.91 -6.00 -11.77
C ASN A 161 -16.49 -7.26 -12.49
N GLY A 162 -16.07 -8.48 -12.12
CA GLY A 162 -16.76 -9.74 -12.42
C GLY A 162 -17.24 -10.58 -11.22
N ASN A 163 -16.78 -10.38 -9.96
CA ASN A 163 -17.08 -11.30 -8.84
C ASN A 163 -17.14 -10.60 -7.45
N CYS A 164 -17.97 -9.58 -7.32
CA CYS A 164 -18.05 -8.69 -6.14
C CYS A 164 -18.60 -9.36 -4.84
N ILE A 165 -19.15 -10.58 -4.90
CA ILE A 165 -19.99 -11.12 -3.79
C ILE A 165 -19.20 -12.00 -2.81
N LEU A 166 -18.00 -12.50 -3.16
CA LEU A 166 -17.29 -13.50 -2.33
C LEU A 166 -16.24 -12.92 -1.37
N ASP A 167 -15.95 -11.61 -1.40
CA ASP A 167 -14.70 -11.09 -0.79
C ASP A 167 -14.87 -10.29 0.51
N VAL A 168 -16.04 -10.42 1.16
CA VAL A 168 -16.22 -9.94 2.55
C VAL A 168 -15.12 -10.53 3.45
N GLY A 169 -14.70 -11.77 3.18
CA GLY A 169 -13.58 -12.44 3.85
C GLY A 169 -12.24 -11.70 3.75
N SER A 170 -11.84 -11.17 2.59
CA SER A 170 -10.57 -10.42 2.50
C SER A 170 -10.65 -9.08 3.19
N ARG A 171 -11.77 -8.35 3.11
CA ARG A 171 -11.93 -7.09 3.85
C ARG A 171 -11.79 -7.32 5.36
N PHE A 172 -12.47 -8.33 5.90
CA PHE A 172 -12.32 -8.72 7.32
C PHE A 172 -10.92 -9.25 7.64
N ALA A 173 -10.26 -9.98 6.74
CA ALA A 173 -8.89 -10.46 6.92
C ALA A 173 -7.87 -9.32 7.01
N VAL A 174 -8.04 -8.27 6.21
CA VAL A 174 -7.24 -7.03 6.30
C VAL A 174 -7.45 -6.41 7.67
N TYR A 175 -8.68 -6.16 8.10
CA TYR A 175 -8.93 -5.58 9.42
C TYR A 175 -8.44 -6.46 10.59
N TYR A 176 -8.58 -7.78 10.50
CA TYR A 176 -8.24 -8.72 11.58
C TYR A 176 -6.73 -8.92 11.73
N ARG A 177 -5.98 -9.09 10.64
CA ARG A 177 -4.52 -9.31 10.69
C ARG A 177 -3.76 -8.04 11.08
N LEU A 178 -4.29 -6.87 10.74
CA LEU A 178 -3.72 -5.59 11.16
C LEU A 178 -3.89 -5.32 12.66
N SER A 179 -4.99 -5.79 13.26
CA SER A 179 -5.15 -5.80 14.73
C SER A 179 -4.12 -6.69 15.43
N GLN A 180 -3.72 -7.81 14.82
CA GLN A 180 -2.72 -8.73 15.39
C GLN A 180 -1.28 -8.20 15.28
N ASN A 181 -0.92 -7.50 14.21
CA ASN A 181 0.41 -6.87 14.08
C ASN A 181 0.67 -5.75 15.10
N ILE A 182 -0.37 -5.04 15.55
CA ILE A 182 -0.25 -4.03 16.62
C ILE A 182 -0.03 -4.71 17.98
N LEU A 183 -0.58 -5.90 18.18
CA LEU A 183 -0.46 -6.66 19.44
C LEU A 183 0.86 -7.45 19.56
N ASN A 184 1.43 -7.91 18.44
CA ASN A 184 2.62 -8.77 18.46
C ASN A 184 3.97 -8.03 18.54
N HIS A 185 4.00 -6.70 18.36
CA HIS A 185 5.23 -5.88 18.49
C HIS A 185 4.99 -4.64 19.37
N PRO A 186 4.86 -4.81 20.71
CA PRO A 186 4.59 -3.71 21.65
C PRO A 186 5.81 -2.84 21.97
N HIS A 187 6.99 -3.14 21.41
CA HIS A 187 8.26 -2.47 21.70
C HIS A 187 8.76 -1.64 20.52
#